data_AF-A0A8T5FD09-F1
#
_entry.id   AF-A0A8T5FD09-F1
#
_cell.length_a   1.000
_cell.length_b   1.000
_cell.length_c   1.000
_cell.angle_alpha   90.00
_cell.angle_beta   90.00
_cell.angle_gamma   90.00
#
_symmetry.space_group_name_H-M   'P 1'
#
loop_
_entity.id
_entity.type
_entity.pdbx_description
1 polymer ?
#
loop_
_entity_poly.entity_id
_entity_poly.type
_entity_poly.pdbx_seq_one_letter_code
_entity_poly.pdbx_strand_id
1 'polypeptide(L)'
;MALKASIVITGIAIGLLLLYGADVASSMGADGEKSDGFLPLNDMQRGMGLGGPAIILPIIAFFISLKESSKGLGGMIIISGVLILIGGLAMVGTPAPEGVERNPIMLFAPGIFQIALGAIKIKKSSN
;
A
#
# COMPACT_ATOMS: atom_id res chain seq x y z
N MET A 1 18.83 -14.29 6.98
CA MET A 1 19.13 -13.20 6.02
C MET A 1 17.86 -12.76 5.30
N ALA A 2 16.99 -13.69 4.91
CA ALA A 2 15.78 -13.37 4.17
C ALA A 2 14.80 -12.53 5.02
N LEU A 3 14.67 -12.78 6.33
CA LEU A 3 13.82 -11.93 7.19
C LEU A 3 14.28 -10.48 7.27
N LYS A 4 15.59 -10.22 7.43
CA LYS A 4 16.11 -8.86 7.46
C LYS A 4 15.81 -8.12 6.16
N ALA A 5 16.02 -8.78 5.02
CA ALA A 5 15.66 -8.24 3.71
C ALA A 5 14.15 -7.97 3.60
N SER A 6 13.31 -8.91 4.02
CA SER A 6 11.86 -8.74 4.03
C SER A 6 11.40 -7.55 4.87
N ILE A 7 11.97 -7.36 6.06
CA ILE A 7 11.67 -6.19 6.92
C ILE A 7 12.02 -4.88 6.20
N VAL A 8 13.20 -4.80 5.59
CA VAL A 8 13.62 -3.61 4.83
C VAL A 8 12.70 -3.37 3.63
N ILE A 9 12.38 -4.41 2.86
CA ILE A 9 11.48 -4.33 1.71
C ILE A 9 10.08 -3.84 2.12
N THR A 10 9.52 -4.40 3.19
CA THR A 10 8.21 -3.95 3.71
C THR A 10 8.28 -2.53 4.27
N GLY A 11 9.39 -2.14 4.91
CA GLY A 11 9.61 -0.77 5.36
C GLY A 11 9.63 0.23 4.20
N ILE A 12 10.34 -0.08 3.12
CA ILE A 12 10.35 0.72 1.89
C ILE A 12 8.93 0.82 1.31
N ALA A 13 8.19 -0.28 1.26
CA ALA A 13 6.82 -0.30 0.76
C ALA A 13 5.88 0.63 1.55
N ILE A 14 5.97 0.62 2.88
CA ILE A 14 5.21 1.53 3.74
C ILE A 14 5.62 2.98 3.48
N GLY A 15 6.92 3.26 3.36
CA GLY A 15 7.41 4.59 2.99
C GLY A 15 6.86 5.08 1.65
N LEU A 16 6.87 4.23 0.62
CA LEU A 16 6.28 4.53 -0.69
C LEU A 16 4.77 4.78 -0.61
N LEU A 17 4.04 4.01 0.21
CA LEU A 17 2.61 4.18 0.39
C LEU A 17 2.26 5.51 1.08
N LEU A 18 3.05 5.88 2.09
CA LEU A 18 2.90 7.16 2.79
C LEU A 18 3.25 8.34 1.87
N LEU A 19 4.32 8.22 1.07
CA LEU A 19 4.68 9.21 0.06
C LEU A 19 3.57 9.37 -0.98
N TYR A 20 3.03 8.26 -1.49
CA TYR A 20 1.91 8.26 -2.42
C TYR A 20 0.68 8.96 -1.82
N GLY A 21 0.27 8.56 -0.61
CA GLY A 21 -0.87 9.13 0.07
C GLY A 21 -0.71 10.63 0.35
N ALA A 22 0.48 11.05 0.78
CA ALA A 22 0.79 12.46 1.02
C ALA A 22 0.78 13.28 -0.28
N ASP A 23 1.34 12.74 -1.36
CA ASP A 23 1.43 13.43 -2.66
C ASP A 23 0.04 13.60 -3.28
N VAL A 24 -0.79 12.56 -3.21
CA VAL A 24 -2.21 12.63 -3.58
C VAL A 24 -2.96 13.64 -2.70
N ALA A 25 -2.83 13.56 -1.38
CA ALA A 25 -3.50 14.50 -0.49
C ALA A 25 -3.08 15.95 -0.76
N SER A 26 -1.82 16.20 -1.11
CA SER A 26 -1.32 17.53 -1.46
C SER A 26 -1.83 18.05 -2.81
N SER A 27 -2.17 17.16 -3.75
CA SER A 27 -2.76 17.52 -5.05
C SER A 27 -4.24 17.90 -4.97
N MET A 28 -4.88 17.58 -3.85
CA MET A 28 -6.27 17.95 -3.55
C MET A 28 -6.24 19.32 -2.86
N GLY A 29 -6.20 20.40 -3.64
CA GLY A 29 -6.15 21.77 -3.12
C GLY A 29 -7.37 22.14 -2.25
N ALA A 30 -7.24 23.21 -1.46
CA ALA A 30 -8.26 23.65 -0.49
C ALA A 30 -9.62 24.01 -1.12
N ASP A 31 -9.63 24.42 -2.40
CA ASP A 31 -10.82 24.83 -3.13
C ASP A 31 -11.31 23.77 -4.16
N GLY A 32 -10.77 22.55 -4.09
CA GLY A 32 -11.12 21.48 -5.03
C GLY A 32 -10.47 21.59 -6.41
N GLU A 33 -9.63 22.60 -6.64
CA GLU A 33 -8.76 22.66 -7.82
C GLU A 33 -7.64 21.62 -7.69
N LYS A 34 -7.50 20.80 -8.73
CA LYS A 34 -6.50 19.74 -8.82
C LYS A 34 -5.18 20.37 -9.24
N SER A 35 -4.21 20.43 -8.33
CA SER A 35 -2.85 20.85 -8.66
C SER A 35 -1.96 19.64 -8.83
N ASP A 36 -0.77 19.83 -9.40
CA ASP A 36 0.29 18.85 -9.16
C ASP A 36 0.50 18.78 -7.64
N GLY A 37 0.64 17.57 -7.10
CA GLY A 37 1.13 17.40 -5.74
C GLY A 37 2.60 17.80 -5.64
N PHE A 38 3.25 17.50 -4.53
CA PHE A 38 4.65 17.91 -4.34
C PHE A 38 5.62 17.20 -5.31
N LEU A 39 5.25 16.05 -5.88
CA LEU A 39 6.00 15.41 -6.95
C LEU A 39 5.45 15.80 -8.33
N PRO A 40 6.31 16.11 -9.33
CA PRO A 40 5.89 16.45 -10.69
C PRO A 40 5.53 15.18 -11.49
N LEU A 41 4.56 14.42 -10.97
CA LEU A 41 4.06 13.16 -11.52
C LEU A 41 2.56 13.30 -11.76
N ASN A 42 2.05 12.74 -12.85
CA ASN A 42 0.61 12.62 -13.04
C ASN A 42 0.00 11.47 -12.23
N ASP A 43 -1.34 11.41 -12.11
CA ASP A 43 -2.06 10.39 -11.33
C ASP A 43 -1.63 8.95 -11.66
N MET A 44 -1.46 8.65 -12.95
CA MET A 44 -1.09 7.31 -13.41
C MET A 44 0.35 6.96 -13.01
N GLN A 45 1.28 7.90 -13.14
CA GLN A 45 2.68 7.75 -12.74
C GLN A 45 2.81 7.55 -11.23
N ARG A 46 2.05 8.30 -10.42
CA ARG A 46 2.03 8.13 -8.95
C ARG A 46 1.46 6.76 -8.57
N GLY A 47 0.35 6.36 -9.19
CA GLY A 47 -0.29 5.08 -8.97
C GLY A 47 0.61 3.90 -9.34
N MET A 48 1.25 3.92 -10.50
CA MET A 48 2.15 2.85 -10.96
C MET A 48 3.53 2.89 -10.31
N GLY A 49 4.08 4.08 -10.05
CA GLY A 49 5.44 4.28 -9.56
C GLY A 49 5.57 4.19 -8.04
N LEU A 50 4.55 4.63 -7.30
CA LEU A 50 4.55 4.60 -5.83
C LEU A 50 3.56 3.57 -5.30
N GLY A 51 2.30 3.64 -5.74
CA GLY A 51 1.22 2.77 -5.27
C GLY A 51 1.43 1.29 -5.61
N GLY A 52 1.75 0.98 -6.88
CA GLY A 52 1.97 -0.38 -7.36
C GLY A 52 3.07 -1.13 -6.59
N PRO A 53 4.30 -0.59 -6.51
CA PRO A 53 5.37 -1.17 -5.71
C PRO A 53 4.99 -1.29 -4.22
N ALA A 54 4.32 -0.30 -3.64
CA ALA A 54 3.86 -0.35 -2.25
C ALA A 54 2.89 -1.52 -1.99
N ILE A 55 2.09 -1.93 -2.98
CA ILE A 55 1.21 -3.11 -2.88
C ILE A 55 2.00 -4.42 -3.06
N ILE A 56 2.94 -4.47 -4.01
CA ILE A 56 3.60 -5.72 -4.42
C ILE A 56 4.71 -6.11 -3.44
N LEU A 57 5.51 -5.16 -2.96
CA LEU A 57 6.70 -5.41 -2.14
C LEU A 57 6.39 -6.13 -0.81
N PRO A 58 5.32 -5.82 -0.04
CA PRO A 58 4.97 -6.56 1.17
C PRO A 58 4.58 -8.02 0.89
N ILE A 59 3.95 -8.27 -0.27
CA ILE A 59 3.61 -9.63 -0.70
C ILE A 59 4.89 -10.42 -1.00
N ILE A 60 5.81 -9.84 -1.77
CA ILE A 60 7.12 -10.45 -2.03
C ILE A 60 7.88 -10.70 -0.72
N ALA A 61 7.89 -9.74 0.20
CA ALA A 61 8.55 -9.87 1.50
C ALA A 61 7.97 -11.01 2.34
N PHE A 62 6.65 -11.24 2.29
CA PHE A 62 6.01 -12.40 2.90
C PHE A 62 6.55 -13.71 2.32
N PHE A 63 6.58 -13.84 0.99
CA PHE A 63 7.05 -15.05 0.31
C PHE A 63 8.54 -15.33 0.53
N ILE A 64 9.40 -14.31 0.45
CA ILE A 64 10.84 -14.41 0.73
C ILE A 64 11.10 -14.96 2.14
N SER A 65 10.31 -14.53 3.11
CA SER A 65 10.48 -14.92 4.52
C SER A 65 9.62 -16.11 4.93
N LEU A 66 8.95 -16.83 4.02
CA LEU A 66 7.94 -17.85 4.34
C LEU A 66 8.34 -18.85 5.45
N LYS A 67 9.62 -19.22 5.50
CA LYS A 67 10.17 -20.17 6.48
C LYS A 67 10.59 -19.52 7.81
N GLU A 68 10.82 -18.21 7.82
CA GLU A 68 11.24 -17.45 9.00
C GLU A 68 10.01 -16.93 9.76
N SER A 69 9.92 -17.22 11.06
CA SER A 69 8.88 -16.68 11.93
C SER A 69 9.19 -15.23 12.29
N SER A 70 8.20 -14.34 12.19
CA SER A 70 8.34 -12.95 12.62
C SER A 70 6.98 -12.29 12.82
N LYS A 71 6.63 -12.02 14.08
CA LYS A 71 5.46 -11.20 14.43
C LYS A 71 5.62 -9.76 13.94
N GLY A 72 6.84 -9.21 14.00
CA GLY A 72 7.14 -7.85 13.54
C GLY A 72 6.86 -7.65 12.05
N LEU A 73 7.39 -8.54 11.19
CA LEU A 73 7.11 -8.48 9.75
C LEU A 73 5.62 -8.67 9.46
N GLY A 74 4.96 -9.60 10.14
CA GLY A 74 3.52 -9.80 10.01
C GLY A 74 2.72 -8.54 10.36
N GLY A 75 3.08 -7.86 11.44
CA GLY A 75 2.49 -6.57 11.82
C GLY A 75 2.71 -5.49 10.77
N MET A 76 3.91 -5.38 10.20
CA MET A 76 4.19 -4.42 9.12
C MET A 76 3.34 -4.66 7.87
N ILE A 77 3.13 -5.92 7.48
CA ILE A 77 2.27 -6.26 6.34
C ILE A 77 0.81 -5.89 6.63
N ILE A 78 0.32 -6.11 7.86
CA ILE A 78 -1.03 -5.66 8.27
C ILE A 78 -1.14 -4.14 8.18
N ILE A 79 -0.16 -3.40 8.70
CA ILE A 79 -0.13 -1.93 8.65
C ILE A 79 -0.21 -1.45 7.20
N SER A 80 0.58 -2.04 6.30
CA SER A 80 0.52 -1.75 4.86
C SER A 80 -0.87 -2.01 4.29
N GLY A 81 -1.48 -3.16 4.62
CA GLY A 81 -2.84 -3.49 4.18
C GLY A 81 -3.89 -2.49 4.68
N VAL A 82 -3.81 -2.05 5.94
CA VAL A 82 -4.70 -1.02 6.51
C VAL A 82 -4.53 0.32 5.79
N LEU A 83 -3.29 0.75 5.53
CA LEU A 83 -3.02 1.98 4.80
C LEU A 83 -3.59 1.94 3.38
N ILE A 84 -3.52 0.79 2.69
CA ILE A 84 -4.16 0.60 1.38
C ILE A 84 -5.68 0.79 1.49
N LEU A 85 -6.32 0.21 2.51
CA LEU A 85 -7.77 0.37 2.70
C LEU A 85 -8.16 1.83 3.00
N ILE A 86 -7.35 2.55 3.78
CA ILE A 86 -7.57 3.98 4.05
C ILE A 86 -7.46 4.79 2.75
N GLY A 87 -6.41 4.55 1.96
CA GLY A 87 -6.24 5.18 0.64
C GLY A 87 -7.41 4.84 -0.30
N GLY A 88 -7.89 3.59 -0.26
CA GLY A 88 -9.07 3.16 -0.99
C GLY A 88 -10.33 3.91 -0.59
N LEU A 89 -10.59 4.05 0.72
CA LEU A 89 -11.73 4.82 1.23
C LEU A 89 -11.65 6.30 0.81
N ALA A 90 -10.46 6.90 0.88
CA ALA A 90 -10.25 8.27 0.43
C ALA A 90 -10.58 8.44 -1.07
N MET A 91 -10.33 7.42 -1.88
CA MET A 91 -10.71 7.44 -3.28
C MET A 91 -12.23 7.41 -3.47
N VAL A 92 -13.01 6.63 -2.72
CA VAL A 92 -14.47 6.51 -2.92
C VAL A 92 -15.19 7.88 -3.01
N GLY A 93 -14.76 8.88 -2.23
CA GLY A 93 -15.38 10.21 -2.21
C GLY A 93 -14.93 11.17 -3.32
N THR A 94 -14.01 10.78 -4.20
CA THR A 94 -13.49 11.65 -5.27
C THR A 94 -14.11 11.29 -6.63
N PRO A 95 -14.10 12.16 -7.64
CA PRO A 95 -14.46 11.79 -9.01
C PRO A 95 -13.45 10.79 -9.58
N ALA A 96 -13.92 9.77 -10.28
CA ALA A 96 -13.04 8.89 -11.05
C ALA A 96 -12.46 9.63 -12.26
N PRO A 97 -11.20 9.39 -12.66
CA PRO A 97 -10.68 9.89 -13.92
C PRO A 97 -11.53 9.41 -15.10
N GLU A 98 -11.64 10.22 -16.16
CA GLU A 98 -12.38 9.84 -17.37
C GLU A 98 -11.87 8.51 -17.94
N GLY A 99 -12.80 7.60 -18.24
CA GLY A 99 -12.49 6.26 -18.76
C GLY A 99 -12.02 5.24 -17.70
N VAL A 100 -11.97 5.61 -16.42
CA VAL A 100 -11.59 4.69 -15.33
C VAL A 100 -12.82 4.33 -14.49
N GLU A 101 -13.23 3.07 -14.57
CA GLU A 101 -14.27 2.54 -13.68
C GLU A 101 -13.66 2.18 -12.32
N ARG A 102 -14.20 2.78 -11.25
CA ARG A 102 -13.78 2.45 -9.89
C ARG A 102 -14.47 1.18 -9.41
N ASN A 103 -13.83 0.06 -9.71
CA ASN A 103 -14.23 -1.22 -9.15
C ASN A 103 -13.80 -1.32 -7.67
N PRO A 104 -14.74 -1.42 -6.71
CA PRO A 104 -14.41 -1.56 -5.29
C PRO A 104 -13.49 -2.75 -5.00
N ILE A 105 -13.57 -3.82 -5.79
CA ILE A 105 -12.69 -4.99 -5.65
C ILE A 105 -11.25 -4.59 -5.90
N MET A 106 -10.97 -3.82 -6.96
CA MET A 106 -9.60 -3.40 -7.28
C MET A 106 -9.03 -2.47 -6.20
N LEU A 107 -9.91 -1.70 -5.54
CA LEU A 107 -9.53 -0.73 -4.52
C LEU A 107 -9.23 -1.36 -3.16
N PHE A 108 -9.98 -2.40 -2.78
CA PHE A 108 -9.90 -2.99 -1.44
C PHE A 108 -9.25 -4.38 -1.40
N ALA A 109 -9.31 -5.16 -2.47
CA ALA A 109 -8.77 -6.52 -2.49
C ALA A 109 -7.27 -6.59 -2.13
N PRO A 110 -6.39 -5.69 -2.62
CA PRO A 110 -4.97 -5.74 -2.24
C PRO A 110 -4.76 -5.52 -0.73
N GLY A 111 -5.51 -4.61 -0.12
CA GLY A 111 -5.44 -4.34 1.32
C GLY A 111 -5.92 -5.50 2.16
N ILE A 112 -7.09 -6.08 1.82
CA ILE A 112 -7.64 -7.27 2.48
C ILE A 112 -6.66 -8.45 2.37
N PHE A 113 -6.10 -8.66 1.18
CA PHE A 113 -5.15 -9.73 0.92
C PHE A 113 -3.88 -9.58 1.76
N GLN A 114 -3.30 -8.37 1.82
CA GLN A 114 -2.14 -8.12 2.68
C GLN A 114 -2.46 -8.34 4.17
N ILE A 115 -3.61 -7.87 4.67
CA ILE A 115 -4.00 -8.12 6.07
C ILE A 115 -4.07 -9.63 6.35
N ALA A 116 -4.66 -10.41 5.45
CA ALA A 116 -4.72 -11.87 5.58
C ALA A 116 -3.32 -12.50 5.63
N LEU A 117 -2.41 -12.11 4.74
CA LEU A 117 -1.02 -12.58 4.74
C LEU A 117 -0.29 -12.22 6.05
N GLY A 118 -0.45 -10.98 6.52
CA GLY A 118 0.14 -10.53 7.76
C GLY A 118 -0.38 -11.32 8.97
N ALA A 119 -1.69 -11.58 9.04
CA ALA A 119 -2.30 -12.41 10.07
C ALA A 119 -1.78 -13.86 10.03
N ILE A 120 -1.65 -14.46 8.84
CA ILE A 120 -1.05 -15.79 8.65
C ILE A 120 0.39 -15.80 9.18
N LYS A 121 1.17 -14.76 8.87
CA LYS A 121 2.56 -14.62 9.32
C LYS A 121 2.67 -14.59 10.85
N ILE A 122 1.82 -13.80 11.51
CA ILE A 122 1.78 -13.69 12.98
C ILE A 122 1.41 -15.02 13.61
N LYS A 123 0.36 -15.69 13.09
CA LYS A 123 -0.11 -16.99 13.60
C LYS A 123 0.99 -18.04 13.51
N LYS A 124 1.68 -18.13 12.36
CA LYS A 124 2.81 -19.04 12.17
C LYS A 124 3.99 -18.74 13.11
N SER A 125 4.13 -17.50 13.57
CA SER A 125 5.18 -17.09 14.50
C SER A 125 4.84 -17.31 15.96
N SER A 126 3.65 -17.82 16.28
CA SER A 126 3.21 -18.09 17.65
C SER A 126 3.07 -19.58 17.98
N ASN A 127 3.27 -20.46 16.99
CA ASN A 127 3.45 -21.90 17.13
C ASN A 127 4.94 -22.24 16.99
#